data_AF-A0A7Z9QG41-F1
#
_entry.id   AF-A0A7Z9QG41-F1
#
_cell.length_a   1.000
_cell.length_b   1.000
_cell.length_c   1.000
_cell.angle_alpha   90.00
_cell.angle_beta   90.00
_cell.angle_gamma   90.00
#
_symmetry.space_group_name_H-M   'P 1'
#
loop_
_entity.id
_entity.type
_entity.pdbx_description
1 polymer ?
#
loop_
_entity_poly.entity_id
_entity_poly.type
_entity_poly.pdbx_seq_one_letter_code
_entity_poly.pdbx_strand_id
1 'polypeptide(L)'
;MIIYAGGTINDPESMGYSFTRNFFSDLGKFTTENIISAMMFNLSLIVCGWSFAAYFFYFTKLFNQNTIIHILAKVGSFAGIIGALCFIGVGLTPHNLFLDYHIVFVNWAFRSFLLAGISLSVVLYKDNRFENRFAMGYFIFAILTFLYVLVLEFAPDPKISDFALIFNVIAQKIIIFAFIFSILYQSFGNSKLLAKYWNE
;
A
#
# COMPACT_ATOMS: atom_id res chain seq x y z
N MET A 1 4.91 -12.80 -12.19
CA MET A 1 5.76 -13.88 -11.62
C MET A 1 5.98 -14.98 -12.63
N ILE A 2 4.95 -15.69 -13.10
CA ILE A 2 5.09 -16.81 -14.08
C ILE A 2 5.78 -16.35 -15.38
N ILE A 3 5.40 -15.17 -15.86
CA ILE A 3 5.93 -14.55 -17.10
C ILE A 3 7.09 -13.58 -16.85
N TYR A 4 7.66 -13.58 -15.63
CA TYR A 4 8.79 -12.71 -15.31
C TYR A 4 10.06 -13.28 -15.95
N ALA A 5 10.75 -12.47 -16.75
CA ALA A 5 11.92 -12.92 -17.51
C ALA A 5 13.26 -12.42 -16.94
N GLY A 6 13.25 -11.63 -15.86
CA GLY A 6 14.48 -11.12 -15.24
C GLY A 6 15.02 -12.05 -14.15
N GLY A 7 16.19 -11.69 -13.60
CA GLY A 7 16.77 -12.31 -12.42
C GLY A 7 16.64 -11.49 -11.14
N THR A 8 17.44 -11.85 -10.13
CA THR A 8 17.47 -11.18 -8.83
C THR A 8 18.47 -10.02 -8.81
N ILE A 9 18.48 -9.24 -7.73
CA ILE A 9 19.45 -8.13 -7.57
C ILE A 9 20.89 -8.64 -7.50
N ASN A 10 21.12 -9.77 -6.81
CA ASN A 10 22.45 -10.34 -6.58
C ASN A 10 22.86 -11.39 -7.63
N ASP A 11 21.89 -11.88 -8.41
CA ASP A 11 22.12 -12.78 -9.55
C ASP A 11 21.19 -12.38 -10.71
N PRO A 12 21.59 -11.42 -11.55
CA PRO A 12 20.76 -10.91 -12.64
C PRO A 12 20.50 -11.92 -13.76
N GLU A 13 21.37 -12.92 -13.90
CA GLU A 13 21.29 -13.97 -14.93
C GLU A 13 20.39 -15.13 -14.50
N SER A 14 19.95 -15.16 -13.23
CA SER A 14 19.03 -16.18 -12.75
C SER A 14 17.73 -16.16 -13.55
N MET A 15 17.27 -17.34 -13.98
CA MET A 15 16.04 -17.46 -14.76
C MET A 15 14.78 -17.37 -13.89
N GLY A 16 13.98 -16.34 -14.12
CA GLY A 16 12.63 -16.24 -13.58
C GLY A 16 12.53 -15.65 -12.16
N TYR A 17 11.33 -15.70 -11.59
CA TYR A 17 11.01 -15.00 -10.35
C TYR A 17 11.27 -15.84 -9.10
N SER A 18 12.11 -15.35 -8.20
CA SER A 18 12.32 -15.91 -6.87
C SER A 18 11.48 -15.21 -5.81
N PHE A 19 10.57 -15.94 -5.17
CA PHE A 19 9.65 -15.34 -4.18
C PHE A 19 10.35 -14.68 -2.98
N THR A 20 11.50 -15.23 -2.58
CA THR A 20 12.26 -14.77 -1.41
C THR A 20 13.36 -13.76 -1.76
N ARG A 21 13.71 -13.63 -3.05
CA ARG A 21 14.83 -12.77 -3.50
C ARG A 21 14.43 -11.69 -4.50
N ASN A 22 13.21 -11.73 -5.01
CA ASN A 22 12.66 -10.67 -5.84
C ASN A 22 11.62 -9.85 -5.08
N PHE A 23 11.76 -8.53 -5.16
CA PHE A 23 10.71 -7.61 -4.77
C PHE A 23 9.51 -7.78 -5.70
N PHE A 24 8.31 -7.39 -5.27
CA PHE A 24 7.18 -7.30 -6.18
C PHE A 24 7.45 -6.25 -7.27
N SER A 25 8.15 -5.17 -6.93
CA SER A 25 8.58 -4.14 -7.88
C SER A 25 9.55 -4.65 -8.95
N ASP A 26 10.19 -5.81 -8.77
CA ASP A 26 10.96 -6.47 -9.83
C ASP A 26 10.07 -6.83 -11.03
N LEU A 27 8.79 -7.17 -10.78
CA LEU A 27 7.84 -7.46 -11.84
C LEU A 27 7.65 -6.26 -12.79
N GLY A 28 7.86 -5.04 -12.27
CA GLY A 28 7.77 -3.77 -12.98
C GLY A 28 9.01 -3.36 -13.77
N LYS A 29 10.09 -4.16 -13.81
CA LYS A 29 11.28 -3.83 -14.61
C LYS A 29 10.91 -3.65 -16.08
N PHE A 30 11.16 -2.47 -16.62
CA PHE A 30 10.81 -2.16 -17.99
C PHE A 30 11.95 -2.58 -18.94
N THR A 31 11.85 -3.81 -19.45
CA THR A 31 12.73 -4.38 -20.48
C THR A 31 11.91 -5.12 -21.53
N THR A 32 12.48 -5.41 -22.69
CA THR A 32 11.79 -6.09 -23.80
C THR A 32 11.29 -7.48 -23.37
N GLU A 33 12.11 -8.21 -22.64
CA GLU A 33 11.85 -9.58 -22.18
C GLU A 33 10.80 -9.60 -21.05
N ASN A 34 10.75 -8.55 -20.23
CA ASN A 34 9.85 -8.45 -19.08
C ASN A 34 8.60 -7.58 -19.35
N ILE A 35 8.37 -7.16 -20.59
CA ILE A 35 7.39 -6.12 -20.91
C ILE A 35 5.97 -6.46 -20.46
N ILE A 36 5.55 -7.73 -20.61
CA ILE A 36 4.20 -8.17 -20.22
C ILE A 36 4.05 -8.14 -18.70
N SER A 37 5.05 -8.64 -17.96
CA SER A 37 5.05 -8.56 -16.49
C SER A 37 5.05 -7.11 -16.02
N ALA A 38 5.85 -6.25 -16.67
CA ALA A 38 5.95 -4.84 -16.34
C ALA A 38 4.62 -4.12 -16.54
N MET A 39 3.96 -4.33 -17.68
CA MET A 39 2.64 -3.77 -17.96
C MET A 39 1.61 -4.20 -16.93
N MET A 40 1.56 -5.50 -16.57
CA MET A 40 0.60 -6.00 -15.58
C MET A 40 0.86 -5.41 -14.19
N PHE A 41 2.11 -5.36 -13.74
CA PHE A 41 2.47 -4.79 -12.45
C PHE A 41 2.16 -3.29 -12.40
N ASN A 42 2.61 -2.53 -13.40
CA ASN A 42 2.42 -1.08 -13.45
C ASN A 42 0.94 -0.71 -13.53
N LEU A 43 0.16 -1.41 -14.38
CA LEU A 43 -1.28 -1.21 -14.49
C LEU A 43 -1.99 -1.53 -13.17
N SER A 44 -1.59 -2.61 -12.48
CA SER A 44 -2.19 -2.96 -11.19
C SER A 44 -2.02 -1.85 -10.16
N LEU A 45 -0.84 -1.22 -10.07
CA LEU A 45 -0.59 -0.11 -9.16
C LEU A 45 -1.38 1.14 -9.52
N ILE A 46 -1.51 1.44 -10.82
CA ILE A 46 -2.31 2.58 -11.29
C ILE A 46 -3.79 2.38 -10.94
N VAL A 47 -4.34 1.19 -11.20
CA VAL A 47 -5.74 0.85 -10.87
C VAL A 47 -5.96 0.87 -9.37
N CYS A 48 -5.06 0.30 -8.58
CA CYS A 48 -5.12 0.34 -7.12
C CYS A 48 -5.07 1.78 -6.60
N GLY A 49 -4.15 2.60 -7.11
CA GLY A 49 -4.02 4.00 -6.72
C GLY A 49 -5.29 4.81 -6.99
N TRP A 50 -5.88 4.71 -8.18
CA TRP A 50 -7.15 5.38 -8.46
C TRP A 50 -8.30 4.87 -7.60
N SER A 51 -8.36 3.55 -7.37
CA SER A 51 -9.39 2.93 -6.54
C SER A 51 -9.30 3.40 -5.09
N PHE A 52 -8.10 3.51 -4.51
CA PHE A 52 -7.92 4.02 -3.15
C PHE A 52 -8.15 5.52 -3.05
N ALA A 53 -7.72 6.30 -4.04
CA ALA A 53 -8.01 7.74 -4.07
C ALA A 53 -9.52 7.99 -4.07
N ALA A 54 -10.27 7.27 -4.90
CA ALA A 54 -11.73 7.31 -4.91
C ALA A 54 -12.32 6.89 -3.55
N TYR A 55 -11.87 5.76 -3.00
CA TYR A 55 -12.30 5.28 -1.69
C TYR A 55 -12.16 6.35 -0.59
N PHE A 56 -10.96 6.91 -0.42
CA PHE A 56 -10.73 7.91 0.62
C PHE A 56 -11.49 9.20 0.37
N PHE A 57 -11.65 9.61 -0.90
CA PHE A 57 -12.47 10.75 -1.26
C PHE A 57 -13.94 10.56 -0.84
N TYR A 58 -14.55 9.42 -1.16
CA TYR A 58 -15.93 9.14 -0.72
C TYR A 58 -16.02 8.96 0.79
N PHE A 59 -14.99 8.40 1.44
CA PHE A 59 -14.94 8.29 2.90
C PHE A 59 -15.03 9.67 3.57
N THR A 60 -14.37 10.72 3.03
CA THR A 60 -14.51 12.08 3.59
C THR A 60 -15.94 12.58 3.64
N LYS A 61 -16.78 12.19 2.67
CA LYS A 61 -18.18 12.62 2.58
C LYS A 61 -19.06 12.03 3.69
N LEU A 62 -18.61 10.99 4.38
CA LEU A 62 -19.28 10.43 5.55
C LEU A 62 -19.13 11.33 6.79
N PHE A 63 -18.21 12.31 6.74
CA PHE A 63 -17.81 13.15 7.87
C PHE A 63 -17.94 14.65 7.53
N ASN A 64 -19.18 15.17 7.53
CA ASN A 64 -19.45 16.56 7.08
C ASN A 64 -19.62 17.60 8.20
N GLN A 65 -19.69 17.19 9.46
CA GLN A 65 -19.79 18.10 10.61
C GLN A 65 -18.43 18.74 10.97
N ASN A 66 -18.47 19.85 11.71
CA ASN A 66 -17.29 20.57 12.19
C ASN A 66 -16.87 20.09 13.60
N THR A 67 -16.62 18.79 13.75
CA THR A 67 -16.12 18.20 15.00
C THR A 67 -14.68 17.72 14.83
N ILE A 68 -13.93 17.62 15.92
CA ILE A 68 -12.53 17.16 15.90
C ILE A 68 -12.41 15.78 15.22
N ILE A 69 -13.35 14.86 15.48
CA ILE A 69 -13.37 13.53 14.86
C ILE A 69 -13.57 13.61 13.35
N HIS A 70 -14.45 14.50 12.88
CA HIS A 70 -14.69 14.66 11.44
C HIS A 70 -13.50 15.33 10.73
N ILE A 71 -12.83 16.28 11.39
CA ILE A 71 -11.58 16.87 10.88
C ILE A 71 -10.50 15.78 10.79
N LEU A 72 -10.34 14.96 11.84
CA LEU A 72 -9.38 13.86 11.84
C LEU A 72 -9.67 12.83 10.73
N ALA A 73 -10.94 12.55 10.45
CA ALA A 73 -11.35 11.71 9.33
C ALA A 73 -10.89 12.29 7.99
N LYS A 74 -11.07 13.60 7.79
CA LYS A 74 -10.62 14.29 6.56
C LYS A 74 -9.11 14.29 6.44
N VAL A 75 -8.37 14.53 7.53
CA VAL A 75 -6.89 14.46 7.54
C VAL A 75 -6.42 13.05 7.19
N GLY A 76 -6.98 12.02 7.83
CA GLY A 76 -6.65 10.62 7.55
C GLY A 76 -6.95 10.23 6.11
N SER A 77 -8.12 10.61 5.59
CA SER A 77 -8.48 10.37 4.19
C SER A 77 -7.60 11.12 3.22
N PHE A 78 -7.25 12.38 3.49
CA PHE A 78 -6.35 13.14 2.63
C PHE A 78 -4.95 12.51 2.58
N ALA A 79 -4.43 12.05 3.72
CA ALA A 79 -3.22 11.25 3.76
C ALA A 79 -3.36 9.96 2.94
N GLY A 80 -4.49 9.26 3.05
CA GLY A 80 -4.80 8.08 2.24
C GLY A 80 -4.80 8.36 0.74
N ILE A 81 -5.33 9.52 0.30
CA ILE A 81 -5.29 9.96 -1.11
C ILE A 81 -3.84 10.20 -1.55
N ILE A 82 -3.02 10.87 -0.74
CA ILE A 82 -1.60 11.06 -1.07
C ILE A 82 -0.91 9.70 -1.24
N GLY A 83 -1.12 8.77 -0.31
CA GLY A 83 -0.54 7.43 -0.42
C GLY A 83 -1.00 6.68 -1.67
N ALA A 84 -2.27 6.84 -2.04
CA ALA A 84 -2.85 6.26 -3.25
C ALA A 84 -2.25 6.84 -4.53
N LEU A 85 -2.03 8.16 -4.59
CA LEU A 85 -1.32 8.81 -5.70
C LEU A 85 0.14 8.37 -5.77
N CYS A 86 0.79 8.14 -4.63
CA CYS A 86 2.13 7.58 -4.61
C CYS A 86 2.19 6.17 -5.21
N PHE A 87 1.17 5.30 -5.00
CA PHE A 87 1.11 4.00 -5.72
C PHE A 87 1.05 4.16 -7.24
N ILE A 88 0.32 5.15 -7.76
CA ILE A 88 0.36 5.48 -9.19
C ILE A 88 1.79 5.86 -9.58
N GLY A 89 2.44 6.71 -8.79
CA GLY A 89 3.84 7.08 -8.96
C GLY A 89 4.79 5.88 -9.03
N VAL A 90 4.65 4.90 -8.13
CA VAL A 90 5.43 3.64 -8.15
C VAL A 90 5.22 2.88 -9.46
N GLY A 91 3.98 2.78 -9.95
CA GLY A 91 3.67 2.12 -11.23
C GLY A 91 4.19 2.87 -12.46
N LEU A 92 4.35 4.18 -12.37
CA LEU A 92 4.88 5.03 -13.45
C LEU A 92 6.41 5.21 -13.39
N THR A 93 7.06 4.70 -12.35
CA THR A 93 8.52 4.81 -12.17
C THR A 93 9.15 3.42 -12.07
N PRO A 94 9.32 2.69 -13.20
CA PRO A 94 10.08 1.45 -13.20
C PRO A 94 11.46 1.66 -12.56
N HIS A 95 11.77 0.90 -11.51
CA HIS A 95 12.97 1.16 -10.70
C HIS A 95 14.29 0.93 -11.45
N ASN A 96 14.28 0.20 -12.58
CA ASN A 96 15.44 0.06 -13.45
C ASN A 96 15.73 1.30 -14.31
N LEU A 97 14.77 2.23 -14.42
CA LEU A 97 14.90 3.50 -15.15
C LEU A 97 14.92 4.71 -14.21
N PHE A 98 14.12 4.68 -13.14
CA PHE A 98 13.85 5.83 -12.27
C PHE A 98 13.89 5.45 -10.78
N LEU A 99 14.97 4.79 -10.34
CA LEU A 99 15.10 4.24 -8.99
C LEU A 99 14.84 5.27 -7.87
N ASP A 100 15.42 6.47 -7.98
CA ASP A 100 15.30 7.48 -6.92
C ASP A 100 13.85 7.94 -6.73
N TYR A 101 13.15 8.23 -7.84
CA TYR A 101 11.74 8.58 -7.80
C TYR A 101 10.87 7.42 -7.31
N HIS A 102 11.18 6.19 -7.71
CA HIS A 102 10.48 4.99 -7.23
C HIS A 102 10.55 4.87 -5.70
N ILE A 103 11.75 5.05 -5.13
CA ILE A 103 11.97 5.00 -3.67
C ILE A 103 11.20 6.11 -2.97
N VAL A 104 11.23 7.34 -3.51
CA VAL A 104 10.45 8.46 -2.96
C VAL A 104 8.96 8.12 -2.91
N PHE A 105 8.40 7.59 -4.00
CA PHE A 105 6.99 7.21 -4.03
C PHE A 105 6.65 6.07 -3.07
N VAL A 106 7.48 5.01 -2.99
CA VAL A 106 7.26 3.92 -2.03
C VAL A 106 7.27 4.45 -0.59
N ASN A 107 8.26 5.25 -0.22
CA ASN A 107 8.40 5.77 1.14
C ASN A 107 7.22 6.66 1.53
N TRP A 108 6.84 7.60 0.66
CA TRP A 108 5.70 8.47 0.92
C TRP A 108 4.37 7.71 0.89
N ALA A 109 4.22 6.67 0.06
CA ALA A 109 3.03 5.82 0.09
C ALA A 109 2.80 5.24 1.50
N PHE A 110 3.79 4.53 2.05
CA PHE A 110 3.65 3.88 3.35
C PHE A 110 3.58 4.87 4.52
N ARG A 111 4.32 5.98 4.49
CA ARG A 111 4.21 7.04 5.50
C ARG A 111 2.83 7.68 5.52
N SER A 112 2.26 7.95 4.34
CA SER A 112 0.91 8.50 4.20
C SER A 112 -0.17 7.51 4.63
N PHE A 113 -0.03 6.22 4.28
CA PHE A 113 -0.96 5.19 4.75
C PHE A 113 -0.86 4.92 6.25
N LEU A 114 0.30 5.10 6.87
CA LEU A 114 0.44 5.05 8.32
C LEU A 114 -0.38 6.15 8.99
N LEU A 115 -0.25 7.40 8.52
CA LEU A 115 -1.03 8.52 9.04
C LEU A 115 -2.53 8.29 8.84
N ALA A 116 -2.93 7.77 7.68
CA ALA A 116 -4.31 7.39 7.41
C ALA A 116 -4.80 6.31 8.40
N GLY A 117 -4.01 5.25 8.60
CA GLY A 117 -4.35 4.14 9.49
C GLY A 117 -4.55 4.58 10.95
N ILE A 118 -3.62 5.39 11.48
CA ILE A 118 -3.73 5.93 12.85
C ILE A 118 -4.98 6.80 12.97
N SER A 119 -5.15 7.75 12.05
CA SER A 119 -6.27 8.71 12.10
C SER A 119 -7.62 7.98 12.01
N LEU A 120 -7.76 7.08 11.04
CA LEU A 120 -9.02 6.37 10.80
C LEU A 120 -9.33 5.33 11.87
N SER A 121 -8.32 4.74 12.52
CA SER A 121 -8.55 3.89 13.70
C SER A 121 -9.22 4.67 14.82
N VAL A 122 -8.72 5.87 15.15
CA VAL A 122 -9.31 6.73 16.18
C VAL A 122 -10.72 7.17 15.80
N VAL A 123 -10.91 7.60 14.55
CA VAL A 123 -12.20 8.05 14.03
C VAL A 123 -13.26 6.96 14.16
N LEU A 124 -12.96 5.75 13.67
CA LEU A 124 -13.91 4.64 13.68
C LEU A 124 -14.18 4.12 15.09
N TYR A 125 -13.22 4.21 16.01
CA TYR A 125 -13.43 3.83 17.40
C TYR A 125 -14.36 4.81 18.14
N LYS A 126 -14.36 6.08 17.74
CA LYS A 126 -15.17 7.14 18.36
C LYS A 126 -16.52 7.34 17.69
N ASP A 127 -16.76 6.73 16.54
CA ASP A 127 -17.99 6.90 15.77
C ASP A 127 -18.93 5.69 15.93
N ASN A 128 -20.04 5.88 16.64
CA ASN A 128 -21.02 4.85 16.96
C ASN A 128 -21.72 4.26 15.72
N ARG A 129 -21.57 4.87 14.54
CA ARG A 129 -22.08 4.32 13.27
C ARG A 129 -21.31 3.07 12.85
N PHE A 130 -20.06 2.94 13.29
CA PHE A 130 -19.17 1.85 12.91
C PHE A 130 -18.94 0.88 14.07
N GLU A 131 -18.84 -0.41 13.76
CA GLU A 131 -18.45 -1.40 14.75
C GLU A 131 -16.95 -1.31 15.07
N ASN A 132 -16.58 -1.42 16.36
CA ASN A 132 -15.20 -1.32 16.84
C ASN A 132 -14.22 -2.29 16.16
N ARG A 133 -14.70 -3.38 15.57
CA ARG A 133 -13.87 -4.31 14.79
C ARG A 133 -13.19 -3.63 13.59
N PHE A 134 -13.83 -2.66 12.95
CA PHE A 134 -13.25 -1.91 11.84
C PHE A 134 -12.19 -0.91 12.31
N ALA A 135 -12.39 -0.31 13.49
CA ALA A 135 -11.35 0.49 14.14
C ALA A 135 -10.11 -0.34 14.48
N MET A 136 -10.32 -1.57 14.98
CA MET A 136 -9.26 -2.54 15.25
C MET A 136 -8.53 -2.96 13.95
N GLY A 137 -9.26 -3.13 12.85
CA GLY A 137 -8.65 -3.40 11.54
C GLY A 137 -7.67 -2.31 11.10
N TYR A 138 -8.03 -1.03 11.27
CA TYR A 138 -7.15 0.10 10.96
C TYR A 138 -6.00 0.23 11.95
N PHE A 139 -6.23 -0.13 13.23
CA PHE A 139 -5.19 -0.14 14.25
C PHE A 139 -4.09 -1.15 13.94
N ILE A 140 -4.48 -2.41 13.66
CA ILE A 140 -3.53 -3.47 13.27
C ILE A 140 -2.79 -3.07 12.00
N PHE A 141 -3.51 -2.54 11.02
CA PHE A 141 -2.90 -2.05 9.79
C PHE A 141 -1.87 -0.93 10.04
N ALA A 142 -2.17 0.01 10.94
CA ALA A 142 -1.24 1.07 11.32
C ALA A 142 0.02 0.52 11.99
N ILE A 143 -0.09 -0.45 12.90
CA ILE A 143 1.06 -1.09 13.53
C ILE A 143 1.95 -1.77 12.48
N LEU A 144 1.36 -2.59 11.60
CA LEU A 144 2.13 -3.29 10.56
C LEU A 144 2.81 -2.30 9.60
N THR A 145 2.11 -1.24 9.22
CA THR A 145 2.65 -0.18 8.37
C THR A 145 3.77 0.58 9.08
N PHE A 146 3.64 0.87 10.38
CA PHE A 146 4.70 1.48 11.17
C PHE A 146 5.95 0.63 11.19
N LEU A 147 5.81 -0.68 11.48
CA LEU A 147 6.94 -1.62 11.44
C LEU A 147 7.61 -1.64 10.06
N TYR A 148 6.83 -1.60 8.99
CA TYR A 148 7.39 -1.54 7.64
C TYR A 148 8.06 -0.19 7.33
N VAL A 149 7.54 0.93 7.83
CA VAL A 149 8.23 2.23 7.73
C VAL A 149 9.59 2.19 8.45
N LEU A 150 9.70 1.50 9.59
CA LEU A 150 10.99 1.26 10.24
C LEU A 150 11.93 0.42 9.37
N VAL A 151 11.40 -0.60 8.68
CA VAL A 151 12.19 -1.37 7.69
C VAL A 151 12.70 -0.44 6.58
N LEU A 152 11.85 0.41 6.01
CA LEU A 152 12.26 1.34 4.94
C LEU A 152 13.36 2.32 5.39
N GLU A 153 13.38 2.70 6.66
CA GLU A 153 14.34 3.68 7.21
C GLU A 153 15.66 3.03 7.68
N PHE A 154 15.59 1.82 8.25
CA PHE A 154 16.69 1.25 9.02
C PHE A 154 17.19 -0.11 8.51
N ALA A 155 16.50 -0.74 7.55
CA ALA A 155 16.96 -2.02 7.00
C ALA A 155 18.28 -1.84 6.23
N PRO A 156 19.17 -2.85 6.26
CA PRO A 156 20.38 -2.81 5.44
C PRO A 156 20.03 -2.79 3.96
N ASP A 157 20.88 -2.13 3.15
CA ASP A 157 20.72 -2.12 1.69
C ASP A 157 20.69 -3.57 1.17
N PRO A 158 19.67 -3.94 0.37
CA PRO A 158 19.52 -5.30 -0.16
C PRO A 158 20.70 -5.78 -1.01
N LYS A 159 21.58 -4.88 -1.49
CA LYS A 159 22.79 -5.22 -2.25
C LYS A 159 23.95 -5.69 -1.39
N ILE A 160 23.93 -5.44 -0.07
CA ILE A 160 25.06 -5.73 0.82
C ILE A 160 25.22 -7.24 1.06
N SER A 161 24.13 -7.99 1.13
CA SER A 161 24.16 -9.44 1.34
C SER A 161 22.86 -10.12 0.93
N ASP A 162 22.90 -11.43 0.69
CA ASP A 162 21.68 -12.23 0.42
C ASP A 162 20.69 -12.18 1.61
N PHE A 163 21.20 -12.13 2.84
CA PHE A 163 20.34 -11.95 4.02
C PHE A 163 19.61 -10.60 4.01
N ALA A 164 20.32 -9.50 3.70
CA ALA A 164 19.73 -8.18 3.58
C ALA A 164 18.66 -8.13 2.47
N LEU A 165 18.93 -8.76 1.33
CA LEU A 165 17.97 -8.89 0.24
C LEU A 165 16.71 -9.63 0.70
N ILE A 166 16.87 -10.83 1.27
CA ILE A 166 15.74 -11.65 1.73
C ILE A 166 14.93 -10.92 2.79
N PHE A 167 15.58 -10.27 3.76
CA PHE A 167 14.90 -9.50 4.81
C PHE A 167 13.97 -8.43 4.21
N ASN A 168 14.50 -7.59 3.32
CA ASN A 168 13.73 -6.53 2.68
C ASN A 168 12.60 -7.09 1.80
N VAL A 169 12.87 -8.15 1.02
CA VAL A 169 11.88 -8.78 0.15
C VAL A 169 10.72 -9.36 0.96
N ILE A 170 11.02 -10.12 2.01
CA ILE A 170 10.01 -10.74 2.88
C ILE A 170 9.21 -9.67 3.64
N ALA A 171 9.86 -8.64 4.18
CA ALA A 171 9.16 -7.52 4.81
C ALA A 171 8.18 -6.85 3.84
N GLN A 172 8.58 -6.63 2.59
CA GLN A 172 7.70 -6.10 1.54
C GLN A 172 6.52 -7.06 1.27
N LYS A 173 6.74 -8.38 1.19
CA LYS A 173 5.64 -9.35 1.00
C LYS A 173 4.61 -9.24 2.13
N ILE A 174 5.09 -9.26 3.37
CA ILE A 174 4.25 -9.23 4.56
C ILE A 174 3.36 -7.98 4.55
N ILE A 175 3.94 -6.80 4.36
CA ILE A 175 3.14 -5.57 4.40
C ILE A 175 2.16 -5.48 3.23
N ILE A 176 2.54 -5.92 2.03
CA ILE A 176 1.63 -5.89 0.86
C ILE A 176 0.46 -6.84 1.06
N PHE A 177 0.69 -8.05 1.57
CA PHE A 177 -0.42 -8.94 1.91
C PHE A 177 -1.29 -8.38 3.03
N ALA A 178 -0.69 -7.84 4.09
CA ALA A 178 -1.43 -7.16 5.16
C ALA A 178 -2.30 -6.01 4.63
N PHE A 179 -1.77 -5.25 3.67
CA PHE A 179 -2.50 -4.17 2.99
C PHE A 179 -3.72 -4.71 2.24
N ILE A 180 -3.55 -5.76 1.43
CA ILE A 180 -4.64 -6.41 0.68
C ILE A 180 -5.72 -6.94 1.64
N PHE A 181 -5.33 -7.67 2.68
CA PHE A 181 -6.27 -8.20 3.67
C PHE A 181 -7.00 -7.10 4.43
N SER A 182 -6.29 -6.03 4.81
CA SER A 182 -6.88 -4.88 5.48
C SER A 182 -7.97 -4.25 4.60
N ILE A 183 -7.70 -3.99 3.32
CA ILE A 183 -8.70 -3.41 2.42
C ILE A 183 -9.93 -4.28 2.28
N LEU A 184 -9.74 -5.59 2.06
CA LEU A 184 -10.87 -6.51 1.93
C LEU A 184 -11.72 -6.46 3.20
N TYR A 185 -11.08 -6.55 4.37
CA TYR A 185 -11.75 -6.50 5.66
C TYR A 185 -12.53 -5.19 5.88
N GLN A 186 -11.92 -4.04 5.59
CA GLN A 186 -12.55 -2.74 5.80
C GLN A 186 -13.65 -2.43 4.78
N SER A 187 -13.53 -2.92 3.54
CA SER A 187 -14.54 -2.74 2.51
C SER A 187 -15.87 -3.41 2.88
N PHE A 188 -15.83 -4.56 3.57
CA PHE A 188 -17.04 -5.21 4.10
C PHE A 188 -17.72 -4.41 5.22
N GLY A 189 -16.99 -3.61 5.99
CA GLY A 189 -17.57 -2.75 7.02
C GLY A 189 -18.36 -1.59 6.44
N ASN A 190 -17.80 -0.94 5.42
CA ASN A 190 -18.42 0.20 4.78
C ASN A 190 -19.66 -0.19 3.96
N SER A 191 -19.67 -1.38 3.33
CA SER A 191 -20.83 -1.85 2.57
C SER A 191 -22.05 -2.12 3.48
N LYS A 192 -21.83 -2.67 4.68
CA LYS A 192 -22.91 -2.84 5.67
C LYS A 192 -23.48 -1.51 6.15
N LEU A 193 -22.64 -0.48 6.32
CA LEU A 193 -23.10 0.84 6.70
C LEU A 193 -23.97 1.48 5.60
N LEU A 194 -23.51 1.43 4.34
CA LEU A 194 -24.26 1.97 3.21
C LEU A 194 -25.60 1.25 3.00
N ALA A 195 -25.64 -0.07 3.19
CA ALA A 195 -26.88 -0.83 3.11
C ALA A 195 -27.90 -0.43 4.20
N LYS A 196 -27.44 -0.01 5.38
CA LYS A 196 -28.32 0.47 6.45
C LYS A 196 -28.94 1.83 6.10
N TYR A 197 -28.18 2.73 5.50
CA TYR A 197 -28.66 4.06 5.09
C TYR A 197 -29.53 4.06 3.82
N TRP A 198 -29.45 3.03 2.97
CA TRP A 198 -30.29 2.91 1.78
C TRP A 198 -31.64 2.20 2.03
N ASN A 199 -31.75 1.49 3.15
CA ASN A 199 -32.97 0.78 3.55
C ASN A 199 -33.81 1.56 4.59
N GLU A 200 -33.43 2.81 4.89
CA GLU A 200 -34.18 3.80 5.66
C GLU A 200 -34.72 4.88 4.71
#